data_AF-A0A2E7CPR0-F1
#
_entry.id   AF-A0A2E7CPR0-F1
#
_cell.length_a   1.000
_cell.length_b   1.000
_cell.length_c   1.000
_cell.angle_alpha   90.00
_cell.angle_beta   90.00
_cell.angle_gamma   90.00
#
_symmetry.space_group_name_H-M   'P 1'
#
loop_
_entity.id
_entity.type
_entity.pdbx_description
1 polymer ?
#
loop_
_entity_poly.entity_id
_entity_poly.type
_entity_poly.pdbx_seq_one_letter_code
_entity_poly.pdbx_strand_id
1 'polypeptide(L)'
;MKYLFGFFVLLISCTDYDLKNIDESITTGEDTQAVIEAAEEGNSGEAEETDTVGDPNNEQVEEDECTESYVNFDIEEVSTLQDAVSYSVAGWSQDAVVLNFDDSALEENQTWRVSAVEILVLISEAHFPNFMDGQEIHIQVFDSNTPISGPSWTMTKTIVRSEHSWNEYTLPNNAWYAGTYGEFQQKGAWVRFDTRAIIPSTGMSSSEFLTGILWEPPGMVKVGYSNFNQECERNWSNYGSGWGLNSENPEFFGCSWPMMRIEVEVITVGDCE
;
A
#
# COMPACT_ATOMS: atom_id res chain seq x y z
N MET A 1 44.25 -43.71 -9.26
CA MET A 1 43.31 -43.42 -8.16
C MET A 1 42.38 -42.31 -8.64
N LYS A 2 41.07 -42.56 -8.68
CA LYS A 2 40.03 -41.59 -9.02
C LYS A 2 39.55 -40.93 -7.72
N TYR A 3 39.47 -39.61 -7.67
CA TYR A 3 38.74 -38.90 -6.62
C TYR A 3 37.47 -38.30 -7.24
N LEU A 4 36.32 -38.75 -6.73
CA LEU A 4 34.99 -38.23 -6.99
C LEU A 4 34.81 -36.95 -6.16
N PHE A 5 34.42 -35.84 -6.80
CA PHE A 5 33.88 -34.67 -6.11
C PHE A 5 32.35 -34.78 -6.15
N GLY A 6 31.74 -34.95 -4.98
CA GLY A 6 30.29 -34.97 -4.81
C GLY A 6 29.74 -33.56 -4.69
N PHE A 7 28.83 -33.20 -5.59
CA PHE A 7 28.01 -32.01 -5.57
C PHE A 7 26.87 -32.25 -4.55
N PHE A 8 26.78 -31.44 -3.49
CA PHE A 8 25.62 -31.41 -2.60
C PHE A 8 24.70 -30.27 -3.06
N VAL A 9 23.57 -30.61 -3.66
CA VAL A 9 22.48 -29.68 -3.94
C VAL A 9 21.62 -29.62 -2.68
N LEU A 10 21.62 -28.48 -2.00
CA LEU A 10 20.69 -28.18 -0.90
C LEU A 10 19.36 -27.76 -1.53
N LEU A 11 18.39 -28.66 -1.50
CA LEU A 11 16.99 -28.34 -1.76
C LEU A 11 16.43 -27.66 -0.50
N ILE A 12 16.23 -26.35 -0.56
CA ILE A 12 15.48 -25.61 0.46
C ILE A 12 14.00 -25.81 0.14
N SER A 13 13.32 -26.59 0.96
CA SER A 13 11.86 -26.74 0.93
C SER A 13 11.22 -25.48 1.52
N CYS A 14 10.46 -24.75 0.71
CA CYS A 14 9.52 -23.74 1.19
C CYS A 14 8.43 -24.45 1.99
N THR A 15 8.31 -24.14 3.28
CA THR A 15 7.11 -24.46 4.06
C THR A 15 6.15 -23.31 3.91
N ASP A 16 5.04 -23.53 3.20
CA ASP A 16 3.91 -22.61 3.13
C ASP A 16 3.29 -22.47 4.54
N TYR A 17 3.21 -21.24 5.03
CA TYR A 17 2.42 -20.90 6.21
C TYR A 17 1.22 -20.08 5.75
N ASP A 18 0.03 -20.62 5.98
CA ASP A 18 -1.26 -20.00 5.72
C ASP A 18 -1.61 -19.04 6.88
N LEU A 19 -1.80 -17.76 6.58
CA LEU A 19 -2.11 -16.70 7.56
C LEU A 19 -3.56 -16.74 8.07
N LYS A 20 -4.39 -17.69 7.62
CA LYS A 20 -5.84 -17.72 7.92
C LYS A 20 -6.27 -18.20 9.32
N ASN A 21 -5.37 -18.34 10.30
CA ASN A 21 -5.72 -18.93 11.61
C ASN A 21 -5.28 -18.11 12.83
N ILE A 22 -5.60 -16.82 12.86
CA ILE A 22 -5.61 -16.06 14.12
C ILE A 22 -6.91 -15.25 14.21
N ASP A 23 -8.02 -15.95 14.46
CA ASP A 23 -9.10 -15.35 15.24
C ASP A 23 -9.94 -16.46 15.87
N GLU A 24 -9.80 -16.67 17.19
CA GLU A 24 -10.85 -17.21 18.05
C GLU A 24 -10.46 -17.09 19.53
N SER A 25 -11.42 -16.59 20.32
CA SER A 25 -11.41 -16.28 21.77
C SER A 25 -11.03 -14.82 22.08
N ILE A 26 -11.89 -13.99 22.69
CA ILE A 26 -12.76 -14.22 23.84
C ILE A 26 -14.01 -13.33 23.79
N THR A 27 -15.09 -13.93 24.30
CA THR A 27 -16.47 -13.46 24.47
C THR A 27 -16.73 -12.47 25.62
N THR A 28 -17.85 -11.75 25.49
CA THR A 28 -18.88 -11.32 26.49
C THR A 28 -18.70 -10.08 27.39
N GLY A 29 -19.76 -9.24 27.39
CA GLY A 29 -20.13 -8.28 28.46
C GLY A 29 -20.73 -6.97 27.91
N GLU A 30 -22.01 -6.96 27.50
CA GLU A 30 -23.17 -6.39 28.22
C GLU A 30 -23.20 -4.86 28.43
N ASP A 31 -24.23 -4.25 27.83
CA ASP A 31 -25.03 -3.08 28.22
C ASP A 31 -24.38 -1.78 28.73
N THR A 32 -24.64 -0.68 28.00
CA THR A 32 -25.56 0.36 28.51
C THR A 32 -26.00 1.34 27.41
N GLN A 33 -27.32 1.40 27.16
CA GLN A 33 -28.01 2.56 26.61
C GLN A 33 -27.99 3.72 27.61
N ALA A 34 -27.72 4.94 27.15
CA ALA A 34 -28.33 6.19 27.60
C ALA A 34 -27.72 7.37 26.82
N VAL A 35 -28.34 8.51 26.56
CA VAL A 35 -29.71 9.05 26.60
C VAL A 35 -29.57 10.34 25.77
N ILE A 36 -30.57 10.61 24.93
CA ILE A 36 -30.71 11.89 24.23
C ILE A 36 -31.16 12.94 25.24
N GLU A 37 -30.44 14.05 25.38
CA GLU A 37 -31.00 15.28 25.92
C GLU A 37 -30.66 16.46 25.00
N ALA A 38 -31.75 17.09 24.55
CA ALA A 38 -31.78 18.33 23.81
C ALA A 38 -31.48 19.52 24.74
N ALA A 39 -30.82 20.53 24.20
CA ALA A 39 -30.87 21.89 24.71
C ALA A 39 -30.96 22.84 23.51
N GLU A 40 -32.18 23.31 23.25
CA GLU A 40 -32.45 24.53 22.49
C GLU A 40 -32.22 25.74 23.42
N GLU A 41 -31.57 26.78 22.90
CA GLU A 41 -31.74 28.22 23.15
C GLU A 41 -30.54 28.88 22.43
N GLY A 42 -30.67 29.49 21.25
CA GLY A 42 -31.52 30.62 20.96
C GLY A 42 -30.68 31.90 21.09
N ASN A 43 -30.02 32.35 20.01
CA ASN A 43 -29.79 33.79 19.83
C ASN A 43 -29.58 34.17 18.37
N SER A 44 -30.30 35.22 18.00
CA SER A 44 -30.44 35.90 16.72
C SER A 44 -29.20 36.65 16.26
N GLY A 45 -28.98 36.66 14.95
CA GLY A 45 -28.08 37.59 14.27
C GLY A 45 -28.33 37.58 12.76
N GLU A 46 -29.30 38.37 12.31
CA GLU A 46 -29.44 38.79 10.91
C GLU A 46 -28.17 39.53 10.45
N ALA A 47 -27.66 39.21 9.25
CA ALA A 47 -27.15 40.21 8.31
C ALA A 47 -26.89 39.59 6.92
N GLU A 48 -27.71 40.07 5.98
CA GLU A 48 -27.39 40.41 4.58
C GLU A 48 -26.99 39.30 3.60
N GLU A 49 -28.04 38.79 2.96
CA GLU A 49 -28.09 38.30 1.59
C GLU A 49 -27.55 39.37 0.61
N THR A 50 -26.45 39.07 -0.08
CA THR A 50 -26.07 39.79 -1.30
C THR A 50 -26.27 38.87 -2.49
N ASP A 51 -27.39 39.11 -3.18
CA ASP A 51 -27.67 38.64 -4.54
C ASP A 51 -26.54 39.03 -5.49
N THR A 52 -25.66 38.09 -5.82
CA THR A 52 -24.92 38.14 -7.07
C THR A 52 -25.69 37.37 -8.13
N VAL A 53 -26.39 38.14 -8.95
CA VAL A 53 -26.99 37.78 -10.23
C VAL A 53 -26.07 36.83 -11.01
N GLY A 54 -26.55 35.62 -11.28
CA GLY A 54 -25.86 34.60 -12.04
C GLY A 54 -25.61 35.00 -13.50
N ASP A 55 -24.46 34.58 -14.01
CA ASP A 55 -24.22 34.42 -15.44
C ASP A 55 -24.98 33.15 -15.90
N PRO A 56 -25.96 33.25 -16.83
CA PRO A 56 -26.90 32.17 -17.11
C PRO A 56 -26.35 31.07 -18.05
N ASN A 57 -25.03 30.98 -18.27
CA ASN A 57 -24.46 30.09 -19.30
C ASN A 57 -23.27 29.23 -18.83
N ASN A 58 -23.15 28.90 -17.55
CA ASN A 58 -22.18 27.90 -17.13
C ASN A 58 -22.71 27.03 -15.98
N GLU A 59 -23.88 26.41 -16.19
CA GLU A 59 -24.17 25.15 -15.53
C GLU A 59 -23.20 24.12 -16.12
N GLN A 60 -22.06 23.89 -15.45
CA GLN A 60 -21.39 22.61 -15.58
C GLN A 60 -22.41 21.59 -15.09
N VAL A 61 -23.01 20.87 -16.02
CA VAL A 61 -23.76 19.66 -15.72
C VAL A 61 -22.73 18.73 -15.07
N GLU A 62 -22.81 18.55 -13.74
CA GLU A 62 -22.15 17.43 -13.09
C GLU A 62 -22.86 16.18 -13.63
N GLU A 63 -22.21 15.51 -14.58
CA GLU A 63 -22.68 14.20 -15.04
C GLU A 63 -22.55 13.24 -13.84
N ASP A 64 -23.63 12.51 -13.54
CA ASP A 64 -23.59 11.53 -12.46
C ASP A 64 -22.51 10.48 -12.77
N GLU A 65 -21.60 10.27 -11.81
CA GLU A 65 -20.55 9.24 -11.88
C GLU A 65 -20.94 8.05 -10.99
N CYS A 66 -20.84 6.84 -11.52
CA CYS A 66 -20.99 5.61 -10.74
C CYS A 66 -19.68 4.84 -10.69
N THR A 67 -19.34 4.33 -9.50
CA THR A 67 -18.05 3.68 -9.25
C THR A 67 -18.22 2.26 -8.74
N GLU A 68 -17.50 1.33 -9.33
CA GLU A 68 -17.35 -0.04 -8.85
C GLU A 68 -15.89 -0.26 -8.45
N SER A 69 -15.64 -0.66 -7.20
CA SER A 69 -14.28 -0.88 -6.68
C SER A 69 -14.03 -2.35 -6.40
N TYR A 70 -12.83 -2.83 -6.70
CA TYR A 70 -12.39 -4.19 -6.39
C TYR A 70 -10.88 -4.27 -6.15
N VAL A 71 -10.47 -5.31 -5.40
CA VAL A 71 -9.05 -5.58 -5.14
C VAL A 71 -8.44 -6.18 -6.41
N ASN A 72 -7.56 -5.41 -7.06
CA ASN A 72 -6.86 -5.83 -8.28
C ASN A 72 -5.64 -6.72 -7.95
N PHE A 73 -5.01 -6.46 -6.82
CA PHE A 73 -3.85 -7.21 -6.37
C PHE A 73 -3.84 -7.30 -4.84
N ASP A 74 -3.73 -8.51 -4.32
CA ASP A 74 -3.48 -8.76 -2.90
C ASP A 74 -2.30 -9.72 -2.78
N ILE A 75 -1.20 -9.21 -2.26
CA ILE A 75 0.02 -10.00 -2.14
C ILE A 75 -0.11 -11.13 -1.09
N GLU A 76 -1.02 -11.02 -0.11
CA GLU A 76 -1.24 -12.08 0.89
C GLU A 76 -1.90 -13.32 0.29
N GLU A 77 -2.59 -13.19 -0.85
CA GLU A 77 -3.19 -14.34 -1.53
C GLU A 77 -2.15 -15.20 -2.26
N VAL A 78 -0.98 -14.63 -2.57
CA VAL A 78 0.02 -15.23 -3.45
C VAL A 78 1.41 -15.35 -2.81
N SER A 79 1.57 -14.93 -1.56
CA SER A 79 2.86 -14.91 -0.88
C SER A 79 2.73 -14.92 0.65
N THR A 80 3.87 -14.95 1.33
CA THR A 80 3.98 -14.89 2.79
C THR A 80 4.93 -13.79 3.20
N LEU A 81 4.71 -13.19 4.37
CA LEU A 81 5.64 -12.27 5.00
C LEU A 81 6.98 -12.99 5.31
N GLN A 82 8.09 -12.42 4.84
CA GLN A 82 9.44 -12.98 4.99
C GLN A 82 10.40 -12.06 5.72
N ASP A 83 10.22 -10.74 5.63
CA ASP A 83 11.15 -9.80 6.23
C ASP A 83 10.47 -8.49 6.63
N ALA A 84 11.18 -7.70 7.42
CA ALA A 84 10.84 -6.33 7.75
C ALA A 84 12.04 -5.44 7.44
N VAL A 85 11.87 -4.56 6.46
CA VAL A 85 12.99 -3.85 5.85
C VAL A 85 12.93 -2.36 6.14
N SER A 86 14.07 -1.83 6.56
CA SER A 86 14.40 -0.40 6.62
C SER A 86 15.87 -0.25 6.26
N TYR A 87 16.19 0.06 5.00
CA TYR A 87 17.56 0.18 4.53
C TYR A 87 18.26 1.41 5.12
N SER A 88 19.52 1.30 5.54
CA SER A 88 20.27 2.41 6.16
C SER A 88 20.97 3.36 5.17
N VAL A 89 20.56 3.38 3.90
CA VAL A 89 21.21 4.26 2.91
C VAL A 89 20.80 5.71 3.17
N ALA A 90 21.72 6.65 3.02
CA ALA A 90 21.48 8.07 3.30
C ALA A 90 20.52 8.66 2.26
N GLY A 91 19.22 8.62 2.54
CA GLY A 91 18.16 9.07 1.64
C GLY A 91 17.07 8.01 1.54
N TRP A 92 16.00 8.31 0.83
CA TRP A 92 14.87 7.39 0.70
C TRP A 92 15.22 6.10 -0.06
N SER A 93 14.65 4.98 0.38
CA SER A 93 14.64 3.73 -0.40
C SER A 93 13.27 3.52 -1.01
N GLN A 94 13.25 2.97 -2.23
CA GLN A 94 12.02 2.72 -2.97
C GLN A 94 12.06 1.36 -3.63
N ASP A 95 10.95 0.65 -3.57
CA ASP A 95 10.66 -0.52 -4.40
C ASP A 95 9.29 -0.33 -5.04
N ALA A 96 9.18 -0.76 -6.29
CA ALA A 96 7.96 -0.63 -7.05
C ALA A 96 7.67 -1.88 -7.89
N VAL A 97 6.39 -2.26 -7.88
CA VAL A 97 5.88 -3.46 -8.54
C VAL A 97 5.09 -3.05 -9.77
N VAL A 98 5.40 -3.67 -10.91
CA VAL A 98 4.61 -3.53 -12.13
C VAL A 98 3.37 -4.40 -11.99
N LEU A 99 2.21 -3.81 -12.24
CA LEU A 99 0.91 -4.45 -12.11
C LEU A 99 0.12 -4.22 -13.40
N ASN A 100 -0.87 -5.08 -13.62
CA ASN A 100 -1.73 -5.02 -14.80
C ASN A 100 -3.18 -4.87 -14.37
N PHE A 101 -3.92 -4.12 -15.16
CA PHE A 101 -5.37 -4.01 -15.14
C PHE A 101 -5.88 -4.32 -16.55
N ASP A 102 -6.78 -5.31 -16.67
CA ASP A 102 -7.37 -5.65 -17.97
C ASP A 102 -8.47 -4.64 -18.32
N ASP A 103 -8.09 -3.60 -19.06
CA ASP A 103 -9.00 -2.55 -19.54
C ASP A 103 -9.74 -2.94 -20.83
N SER A 104 -9.49 -4.13 -21.39
CA SER A 104 -10.09 -4.55 -22.66
C SER A 104 -11.60 -4.78 -22.60
N ALA A 105 -12.14 -4.94 -21.39
CA ALA A 105 -13.55 -5.11 -21.11
C ALA A 105 -14.28 -3.80 -20.75
N LEU A 106 -13.58 -2.66 -20.67
CA LEU A 106 -14.21 -1.39 -20.36
C LEU A 106 -15.08 -0.90 -21.52
N GLU A 107 -16.27 -0.40 -21.17
CA GLU A 107 -17.17 0.26 -22.13
C GLU A 107 -16.66 1.66 -22.51
N GLU A 108 -17.17 2.23 -23.61
CA GLU A 108 -16.69 3.54 -24.13
C GLU A 108 -16.90 4.71 -23.15
N ASN A 109 -17.86 4.60 -22.23
CA ASN A 109 -18.14 5.59 -21.18
C ASN A 109 -17.50 5.22 -19.82
N GLN A 110 -16.64 4.22 -19.79
CA GLN A 110 -15.95 3.79 -18.58
C GLN A 110 -14.48 4.23 -18.56
N THR A 111 -14.03 4.62 -17.39
CA THR A 111 -12.62 4.85 -17.06
C THR A 111 -12.25 3.98 -15.87
N TRP A 112 -10.97 3.91 -15.52
CA TRP A 112 -10.53 3.21 -14.33
C TRP A 112 -9.37 3.94 -13.66
N ARG A 113 -9.19 3.77 -12.35
CA ARG A 113 -8.00 4.27 -11.64
C ARG A 113 -7.66 3.37 -10.47
N VAL A 114 -6.42 3.46 -9.98
CA VAL A 114 -6.08 2.97 -8.63
C VAL A 114 -6.84 3.84 -7.62
N SER A 115 -7.75 3.22 -6.86
CA SER A 115 -8.56 3.91 -5.84
C SER A 115 -7.90 3.89 -4.47
N ALA A 116 -7.12 2.83 -4.18
CA ALA A 116 -6.34 2.75 -2.96
C ALA A 116 -5.13 1.82 -3.06
N VAL A 117 -4.16 2.09 -2.18
CA VAL A 117 -2.99 1.24 -1.94
C VAL A 117 -2.92 0.97 -0.45
N GLU A 118 -2.84 -0.29 -0.05
CA GLU A 118 -2.55 -0.68 1.35
C GLU A 118 -1.16 -1.26 1.45
N ILE A 119 -0.44 -0.94 2.52
CA ILE A 119 0.91 -1.46 2.77
C ILE A 119 1.00 -1.99 4.19
N LEU A 120 1.72 -3.10 4.40
CA LEU A 120 1.97 -3.61 5.75
C LEU A 120 3.17 -2.88 6.36
N VAL A 121 2.88 -2.05 7.35
CA VAL A 121 3.89 -1.38 8.18
C VAL A 121 4.19 -2.25 9.38
N LEU A 122 5.47 -2.42 9.68
CA LEU A 122 5.98 -3.21 10.80
C LEU A 122 6.84 -2.34 11.71
N ILE A 123 6.77 -2.57 13.01
CA ILE A 123 7.66 -2.02 14.01
C ILE A 123 8.10 -3.19 14.89
N SER A 124 9.39 -3.32 15.19
CA SER A 124 9.82 -4.43 16.04
C SER A 124 9.21 -4.32 17.43
N GLU A 125 8.83 -5.46 18.01
CA GLU A 125 8.13 -5.48 19.30
C GLU A 125 8.92 -4.78 20.40
N ALA A 126 10.26 -4.88 20.37
CA ALA A 126 11.15 -4.21 21.30
C ALA A 126 11.11 -2.68 21.21
N HIS A 127 10.86 -2.13 20.01
CA HIS A 127 10.81 -0.68 19.78
C HIS A 127 9.39 -0.11 19.90
N PHE A 128 8.36 -0.93 19.72
CA PHE A 128 6.96 -0.50 19.70
C PHE A 128 6.52 0.35 20.93
N PRO A 129 6.92 0.05 22.18
CA PRO A 129 6.57 0.88 23.33
C PRO A 129 7.12 2.31 23.25
N ASN A 130 8.28 2.49 22.61
CA ASN A 130 9.00 3.76 22.50
C ASN A 130 8.90 4.38 21.10
N PHE A 131 8.08 3.81 20.22
CA PHE A 131 7.84 4.36 18.90
C PHE A 131 7.24 5.77 19.02
N MET A 132 7.91 6.73 18.37
CA MET A 132 7.45 8.11 18.28
C MET A 132 6.68 8.28 16.97
N ASP A 133 5.46 8.79 17.08
CA ASP A 133 4.67 9.20 15.92
C ASP A 133 5.43 10.22 15.08
N GLY A 134 5.15 10.26 13.78
CA GLY A 134 5.76 11.25 12.88
C GLY A 134 6.57 10.67 11.73
N GLN A 135 6.84 9.36 11.72
CA GLN A 135 7.57 8.73 10.61
C GLN A 135 6.66 8.63 9.38
N GLU A 136 7.17 9.07 8.23
CA GLU A 136 6.40 9.12 7.00
C GLU A 136 6.65 7.87 6.14
N ILE A 137 5.59 7.43 5.48
CA ILE A 137 5.66 6.51 4.35
C ILE A 137 4.91 7.15 3.20
N HIS A 138 5.43 6.96 1.99
CA HIS A 138 4.78 7.41 0.78
C HIS A 138 4.52 6.25 -0.14
N ILE A 139 3.45 6.40 -0.91
CA ILE A 139 3.20 5.60 -2.10
C ILE A 139 3.43 6.47 -3.33
N GLN A 140 3.77 5.82 -4.43
CA GLN A 140 3.81 6.42 -5.75
C GLN A 140 3.07 5.53 -6.74
N VAL A 141 2.14 6.10 -7.49
CA VAL A 141 1.44 5.40 -8.58
C VAL A 141 1.86 6.06 -9.90
N PHE A 142 2.26 5.26 -10.87
CA PHE A 142 2.63 5.72 -12.21
C PHE A 142 1.70 5.09 -13.23
N ASP A 143 1.19 5.91 -14.15
CA ASP A 143 0.41 5.48 -15.33
C ASP A 143 1.32 4.93 -16.44
N SER A 144 2.24 4.04 -16.07
CA SER A 144 3.10 3.28 -16.97
C SER A 144 3.81 2.16 -16.23
N ASN A 145 4.45 1.25 -16.96
CA ASN A 145 5.28 0.18 -16.41
C ASN A 145 6.71 0.60 -16.04
N THR A 146 7.05 1.89 -16.14
CA THR A 146 8.40 2.39 -15.84
C THR A 146 8.37 3.70 -15.06
N PRO A 147 9.15 3.82 -13.98
CA PRO A 147 9.22 5.06 -13.20
C PRO A 147 10.10 6.13 -13.87
N ILE A 148 10.71 5.84 -15.02
CA ILE A 148 11.63 6.74 -15.72
C ILE A 148 10.88 7.71 -16.64
N SER A 149 9.70 7.31 -17.13
CA SER A 149 8.88 8.14 -18.02
C SER A 149 7.61 8.59 -17.33
N GLY A 150 7.42 9.91 -17.24
CA GLY A 150 6.17 10.53 -16.80
C GLY A 150 6.13 10.93 -15.32
N PRO A 151 5.10 11.68 -14.93
CA PRO A 151 4.85 12.03 -13.53
C PRO A 151 4.30 10.83 -12.75
N SER A 152 4.44 10.86 -11.44
CA SER A 152 3.75 9.96 -10.52
C SER A 152 2.75 10.73 -9.66
N TRP A 153 1.69 10.04 -9.26
CA TRP A 153 0.85 10.48 -8.15
C TRP A 153 1.47 10.00 -6.85
N THR A 154 1.86 10.94 -5.99
CA THR A 154 2.50 10.63 -4.71
C THR A 154 1.56 10.99 -3.56
N MET A 155 1.38 10.07 -2.62
CA MET A 155 0.66 10.32 -1.37
C MET A 155 1.55 10.00 -0.18
N THR A 156 1.58 10.90 0.79
CA THR A 156 2.30 10.74 2.05
C THR A 156 1.32 10.42 3.18
N LYS A 157 1.70 9.50 4.06
CA LYS A 157 1.06 9.34 5.37
C LYS A 157 2.09 9.33 6.48
N THR A 158 1.78 10.04 7.53
CA THR A 158 2.48 9.97 8.81
C THR A 158 1.93 8.79 9.60
N ILE A 159 2.81 7.93 10.12
CA ILE A 159 2.43 6.82 10.96
C ILE A 159 2.23 7.33 12.40
N VAL A 160 1.00 7.18 12.90
CA VAL A 160 0.59 7.53 14.25
C VAL A 160 0.13 6.26 14.95
N ARG A 161 0.80 5.88 16.03
CA ARG A 161 0.59 4.59 16.70
C ARG A 161 -0.87 4.39 17.13
N SER A 162 -1.53 5.44 17.62
CA SER A 162 -2.90 5.37 18.12
C SER A 162 -3.97 5.32 17.03
N GLU A 163 -3.62 5.58 15.77
CA GLU A 163 -4.58 5.58 14.64
C GLU A 163 -4.73 4.20 13.99
N HIS A 164 -3.96 3.21 14.43
CA HIS A 164 -3.94 1.87 13.85
C HIS A 164 -4.21 0.79 14.89
N SER A 165 -4.87 -0.28 14.45
CA SER A 165 -4.92 -1.54 15.18
C SER A 165 -3.72 -2.39 14.79
N TRP A 166 -2.89 -2.74 15.78
CA TRP A 166 -1.62 -3.43 15.55
C TRP A 166 -1.72 -4.90 15.90
N ASN A 167 -1.40 -5.76 14.93
CA ASN A 167 -1.37 -7.21 15.07
C ASN A 167 0.05 -7.71 15.34
N GLU A 168 0.16 -8.91 15.89
CA GLU A 168 1.44 -9.57 16.12
C GLU A 168 1.86 -10.35 14.87
N TYR A 169 3.11 -10.16 14.46
CA TYR A 169 3.73 -10.91 13.36
C TYR A 169 5.06 -11.50 13.83
N THR A 170 5.29 -12.77 13.49
CA THR A 170 6.59 -13.42 13.67
C THR A 170 7.23 -13.65 12.31
N LEU A 171 8.35 -12.99 12.06
CA LEU A 171 9.17 -13.20 10.88
C LEU A 171 9.89 -14.54 10.95
N PRO A 172 10.15 -15.20 9.80
CA PRO A 172 10.87 -16.46 9.80
C PRO A 172 12.33 -16.27 10.25
N ASN A 173 12.94 -17.32 10.79
CA ASN A 173 14.30 -17.24 11.36
C ASN A 173 15.39 -16.90 10.32
N ASN A 174 15.08 -17.02 9.03
CA ASN A 174 15.95 -16.66 7.91
C ASN A 174 15.63 -15.27 7.33
N ALA A 175 14.75 -14.48 7.96
CA ALA A 175 14.53 -13.08 7.61
C ALA A 175 15.86 -12.33 7.69
N TRP A 176 16.32 -11.79 6.56
CA TRP A 176 17.67 -11.30 6.40
C TRP A 176 17.92 -10.04 7.23
N TYR A 177 17.03 -9.05 7.10
CA TYR A 177 17.16 -7.77 7.80
C TYR A 177 16.79 -7.89 9.27
N ALA A 178 15.65 -8.53 9.57
CA ALA A 178 15.26 -8.79 10.94
C ALA A 178 16.28 -9.66 11.70
N GLY A 179 16.82 -10.70 11.05
CA GLY A 179 17.78 -11.62 11.66
C GLY A 179 19.11 -10.97 12.03
N THR A 180 19.53 -9.94 11.30
CA THR A 180 20.75 -9.16 11.61
C THR A 180 20.67 -8.51 13.01
N TYR A 181 19.47 -8.12 13.43
CA TYR A 181 19.23 -7.42 14.70
C TYR A 181 18.46 -8.26 15.73
N GLY A 182 18.13 -9.51 15.41
CA GLY A 182 17.32 -10.39 16.27
C GLY A 182 15.86 -9.93 16.43
N GLU A 183 15.36 -9.13 15.49
CA GLU A 183 14.05 -8.50 15.55
C GLU A 183 13.00 -9.35 14.81
N PHE A 184 12.77 -10.58 15.26
CA PHE A 184 11.82 -11.46 14.59
C PHE A 184 10.36 -11.18 14.96
N GLN A 185 10.12 -10.66 16.16
CA GLN A 185 8.78 -10.27 16.61
C GLN A 185 8.46 -8.83 16.21
N GLN A 186 7.31 -8.64 15.57
CA GLN A 186 6.86 -7.38 15.01
C GLN A 186 5.44 -7.06 15.46
N LYS A 187 5.14 -5.77 15.57
CA LYS A 187 3.79 -5.21 15.60
C LYS A 187 3.51 -4.64 14.21
N GLY A 188 2.45 -5.11 13.56
CA GLY A 188 2.13 -4.75 12.19
C GLY A 188 0.74 -4.17 12.01
N ALA A 189 0.59 -3.23 11.09
CA ALA A 189 -0.68 -2.66 10.70
C ALA A 189 -0.73 -2.42 9.19
N TRP A 190 -1.87 -2.72 8.57
CA TRP A 190 -2.14 -2.34 7.20
C TRP A 190 -2.53 -0.87 7.15
N VAL A 191 -1.73 -0.08 6.42
CA VAL A 191 -1.92 1.35 6.26
C VAL A 191 -2.48 1.60 4.86
N ARG A 192 -3.74 2.02 4.79
CA ARG A 192 -4.45 2.34 3.55
C ARG A 192 -4.17 3.77 3.10
N PHE A 193 -3.88 3.97 1.83
CA PHE A 193 -3.76 5.24 1.13
C PHE A 193 -4.91 5.34 0.15
N ASP A 194 -5.77 6.34 0.32
CA ASP A 194 -6.90 6.59 -0.58
C ASP A 194 -6.49 7.55 -1.68
N THR A 195 -6.29 7.04 -2.89
CA THR A 195 -5.67 7.78 -4.00
C THR A 195 -6.68 8.59 -4.82
N ARG A 196 -7.97 8.49 -4.53
CA ARG A 196 -9.05 9.17 -5.28
C ARG A 196 -8.92 10.69 -5.30
N ALA A 197 -8.26 11.26 -4.30
CA ALA A 197 -8.00 12.70 -4.22
C ALA A 197 -6.84 13.17 -5.12
N ILE A 198 -5.98 12.27 -5.61
CA ILE A 198 -4.80 12.62 -6.40
C ILE A 198 -4.80 12.02 -7.81
N ILE A 199 -5.47 10.88 -8.02
CA ILE A 199 -5.67 10.29 -9.35
C ILE A 199 -7.06 10.69 -9.84
N PRO A 200 -7.19 11.44 -10.95
CA PRO A 200 -8.48 11.98 -11.41
C PRO A 200 -9.46 10.90 -11.87
N SER A 201 -10.77 11.19 -11.87
CA SER A 201 -11.81 10.28 -12.38
C SER A 201 -11.73 10.05 -13.89
N THR A 202 -11.03 10.92 -14.63
CA THR A 202 -10.65 10.68 -16.03
C THR A 202 -9.79 9.41 -16.20
N GLY A 203 -9.29 8.86 -15.09
CA GLY A 203 -8.69 7.55 -15.05
C GLY A 203 -7.22 7.51 -15.42
N MET A 204 -6.72 6.29 -15.47
CA MET A 204 -5.41 5.88 -15.98
C MET A 204 -5.55 5.46 -17.44
N SER A 205 -4.49 5.67 -18.22
CA SER A 205 -4.48 5.43 -19.66
C SER A 205 -3.75 4.15 -20.08
N SER A 206 -2.98 3.54 -19.17
CA SER A 206 -2.14 2.38 -19.44
C SER A 206 -2.59 1.16 -18.63
N SER A 207 -2.92 0.06 -19.30
CA SER A 207 -3.22 -1.23 -18.67
C SER A 207 -2.09 -1.80 -17.82
N GLU A 208 -0.83 -1.47 -18.12
CA GLU A 208 0.30 -1.72 -17.21
C GLU A 208 0.60 -0.45 -16.41
N PHE A 209 0.64 -0.58 -15.09
CA PHE A 209 0.95 0.52 -14.16
C PHE A 209 1.98 0.10 -13.13
N LEU A 210 2.58 1.07 -12.45
CA LEU A 210 3.57 0.83 -11.42
C LEU A 210 3.10 1.40 -10.09
N THR A 211 3.17 0.60 -9.03
CA THR A 211 2.98 1.12 -7.66
C THR A 211 4.23 0.91 -6.83
N GLY A 212 4.76 2.00 -6.30
CA GLY A 212 5.96 2.04 -5.46
C GLY A 212 5.66 2.45 -4.03
N ILE A 213 6.49 1.96 -3.11
CA ILE A 213 6.57 2.44 -1.74
C ILE A 213 7.90 3.16 -1.57
N LEU A 214 7.84 4.28 -0.86
CA LEU A 214 8.95 5.13 -0.49
C LEU A 214 8.95 5.23 1.04
N TRP A 215 10.00 4.77 1.69
CA TRP A 215 10.12 4.85 3.16
C TRP A 215 11.42 5.52 3.55
N GLU A 216 11.36 6.27 4.65
CA GLU A 216 12.42 7.15 5.11
C GLU A 216 13.37 6.38 6.03
N PRO A 217 14.67 6.32 5.71
CA PRO A 217 15.64 5.78 6.65
C PRO A 217 16.53 6.86 7.28
N PRO A 218 17.09 6.59 8.47
CA PRO A 218 16.76 5.47 9.37
C PRO A 218 15.51 5.77 10.22
N GLY A 219 14.56 4.83 10.26
CA GLY A 219 13.32 4.90 11.05
C GLY A 219 13.07 3.63 11.88
N MET A 220 12.08 3.67 12.78
CA MET A 220 11.60 2.50 13.54
C MET A 220 10.50 1.75 12.77
N VAL A 221 9.79 2.48 11.90
CA VAL A 221 8.88 1.97 10.89
C VAL A 221 9.67 1.22 9.82
N LYS A 222 9.22 0.01 9.57
CA LYS A 222 9.70 -0.89 8.53
C LYS A 222 8.55 -1.24 7.61
N VAL A 223 8.89 -1.60 6.38
CA VAL A 223 7.93 -2.15 5.44
C VAL A 223 8.03 -3.68 5.51
N GLY A 224 6.90 -4.38 5.56
CA GLY A 224 6.88 -5.84 5.45
C GLY A 224 7.22 -6.28 4.04
N TYR A 225 8.00 -7.35 3.87
CA TYR A 225 8.42 -7.88 2.57
C TYR A 225 8.04 -9.34 2.42
N SER A 226 7.57 -9.70 1.23
CA SER A 226 7.11 -11.05 0.90
C SER A 226 8.14 -11.89 0.15
N ASN A 227 7.90 -13.21 0.06
CA ASN A 227 8.57 -14.11 -0.89
C ASN A 227 7.96 -14.10 -2.30
N PHE A 228 7.14 -13.10 -2.66
CA PHE A 228 6.56 -13.05 -3.99
C PHE A 228 7.68 -13.00 -5.04
N ASN A 229 7.86 -14.07 -5.82
CA ASN A 229 9.04 -14.24 -6.67
C ASN A 229 8.72 -14.24 -8.17
N GLN A 230 7.46 -14.06 -8.56
CA GLN A 230 7.08 -14.32 -9.95
C GLN A 230 7.59 -13.28 -10.96
N GLU A 231 7.92 -12.05 -10.56
CA GLU A 231 8.22 -10.99 -11.54
C GLU A 231 9.42 -10.10 -11.16
N CYS A 232 10.43 -10.68 -10.51
CA CYS A 232 11.54 -9.89 -9.98
C CYS A 232 12.25 -9.05 -11.04
N GLU A 233 12.44 -9.62 -12.22
CA GLU A 233 13.12 -9.00 -13.36
C GLU A 233 12.39 -7.80 -13.97
N ARG A 234 11.06 -7.69 -13.74
CA ARG A 234 10.19 -6.64 -14.32
C ARG A 234 10.02 -5.44 -13.40
N ASN A 235 10.37 -5.59 -12.13
CA ASN A 235 10.14 -4.60 -11.09
C ASN A 235 11.34 -3.66 -10.92
N TRP A 236 11.11 -2.57 -10.18
CA TRP A 236 12.02 -1.45 -10.09
C TRP A 236 12.40 -1.16 -8.64
N SER A 237 13.67 -0.79 -8.44
CA SER A 237 14.20 -0.39 -7.13
C SER A 237 15.02 0.88 -7.25
N ASN A 238 15.00 1.74 -6.22
CA ASN A 238 15.83 2.94 -6.14
C ASN A 238 16.45 3.06 -4.75
N TYR A 239 17.79 2.94 -4.69
CA TYR A 239 18.59 3.07 -3.48
C TYR A 239 19.44 4.36 -3.44
N GLY A 240 18.98 5.41 -4.12
CA GLY A 240 19.61 6.75 -4.09
C GLY A 240 20.42 7.12 -5.33
N SER A 241 20.63 6.20 -6.28
CA SER A 241 21.25 6.49 -7.59
C SER A 241 20.24 6.70 -8.72
N GLY A 242 18.94 6.68 -8.41
CA GLY A 242 17.85 6.63 -9.38
C GLY A 242 17.25 5.22 -9.50
N TRP A 243 16.16 5.12 -10.25
CA TRP A 243 15.48 3.86 -10.52
C TRP A 243 16.34 2.94 -11.39
N GLY A 244 16.55 1.72 -10.92
CA GLY A 244 17.12 0.62 -11.68
C GLY A 244 16.08 -0.46 -11.92
N LEU A 245 16.08 -1.05 -13.11
CA LEU A 245 15.31 -2.25 -13.41
C LEU A 245 16.05 -3.45 -12.81
N ASN A 246 15.33 -4.33 -12.11
CA ASN A 246 16.00 -5.36 -11.33
C ASN A 246 16.62 -6.47 -12.19
N SER A 247 16.11 -6.69 -13.42
CA SER A 247 16.77 -7.55 -14.41
C SER A 247 18.16 -7.07 -14.84
N GLU A 248 18.47 -5.78 -14.69
CA GLU A 248 19.77 -5.24 -15.07
C GLU A 248 20.83 -5.45 -13.97
N ASN A 249 20.42 -5.75 -12.73
CA ASN A 249 21.35 -6.01 -11.62
C ASN A 249 20.85 -7.12 -10.66
N PRO A 250 20.65 -8.36 -11.14
CA PRO A 250 20.04 -9.45 -10.38
C PRO A 250 20.86 -9.89 -9.15
N GLU A 251 22.15 -9.54 -9.09
CA GLU A 251 23.02 -9.85 -7.95
C GLU A 251 22.83 -8.90 -6.75
N PHE A 252 22.25 -7.72 -6.97
CA PHE A 252 22.11 -6.66 -5.96
C PHE A 252 20.68 -6.52 -5.44
N PHE A 253 19.69 -6.95 -6.21
CA PHE A 253 18.29 -6.81 -5.87
C PHE A 253 17.72 -8.13 -5.36
N GLY A 254 17.28 -8.14 -4.09
CA GLY A 254 16.53 -9.25 -3.54
C GLY A 254 15.15 -9.33 -4.19
N CYS A 255 14.72 -10.53 -4.59
CA CYS A 255 13.41 -10.77 -5.19
C CYS A 255 12.31 -10.90 -4.12
N SER A 256 12.25 -9.91 -3.24
CA SER A 256 11.23 -9.78 -2.21
C SER A 256 10.55 -8.44 -2.41
N TRP A 257 9.22 -8.42 -2.34
CA TRP A 257 8.45 -7.21 -2.62
C TRP A 257 7.72 -6.74 -1.39
N PRO A 258 7.50 -5.42 -1.26
CA PRO A 258 6.69 -4.92 -0.18
C PRO A 258 5.32 -5.60 -0.12
N MET A 259 4.88 -5.88 1.10
CA MET A 259 3.56 -6.40 1.38
C MET A 259 2.54 -5.30 1.04
N MET A 260 1.84 -5.44 -0.08
CA MET A 260 0.97 -4.44 -0.67
C MET A 260 -0.35 -5.02 -1.17
N ARG A 261 -1.44 -4.26 -1.03
CA ARG A 261 -2.72 -4.51 -1.70
C ARG A 261 -3.11 -3.31 -2.53
N ILE A 262 -3.67 -3.55 -3.71
CA ILE A 262 -4.09 -2.51 -4.64
C ILE A 262 -5.56 -2.70 -4.95
N GLU A 263 -6.30 -1.64 -4.72
CA GLU A 263 -7.69 -1.51 -5.13
C GLU A 263 -7.75 -0.61 -6.35
N VAL A 264 -8.54 -1.04 -7.33
CA VAL A 264 -8.89 -0.26 -8.50
C VAL A 264 -10.37 0.02 -8.45
N GLU A 265 -10.78 1.11 -9.08
CA GLU A 265 -12.18 1.37 -9.34
C GLU A 265 -12.41 1.69 -10.81
N VAL A 266 -13.51 1.16 -11.34
CA VAL A 266 -14.06 1.48 -12.64
C VAL A 266 -15.13 2.55 -12.43
N ILE A 267 -15.08 3.60 -13.25
CA ILE A 267 -15.94 4.78 -13.16
C ILE A 267 -16.76 4.82 -14.45
N THR A 268 -18.08 4.83 -14.33
CA THR A 268 -19.00 4.98 -15.44
C THR A 268 -19.56 6.40 -15.41
N VAL A 269 -19.42 7.12 -16.51
CA VAL A 269 -19.98 8.48 -16.65
C VAL A 269 -21.37 8.38 -17.30
N GLY A 270 -22.39 8.95 -16.65
CA GLY A 270 -23.77 9.04 -17.17
C GLY A 270 -24.80 8.18 -16.43
N ASP A 271 -25.86 7.75 -17.15
CA ASP A 271 -26.99 7.00 -16.57
C ASP A 271 -26.55 5.61 -16.09
N CYS A 272 -26.56 5.42 -14.78
CA CYS A 272 -26.20 4.19 -14.11
C CYS A 272 -27.41 3.24 -14.00
N GLU A 273 -27.83 2.66 -15.12
CA GLU A 273 -28.88 1.62 -15.16
C GLU A 273 -28.33 0.21 -15.45
#